data_AF-A0A8T4M6F1-F1
#
_entry.id   AF-A0A8T4M6F1-F1
#
_cell.length_a   1.000
_cell.length_b   1.000
_cell.length_c   1.000
_cell.angle_alpha   90.00
_cell.angle_beta   90.00
_cell.angle_gamma   90.00
#
_symmetry.space_group_name_H-M   'P 1'
#
loop_
_entity.id
_entity.type
_entity.pdbx_description
1 polymer ?
#
loop_
_entity_poly.entity_id
_entity_poly.type
_entity_poly.pdbx_seq_one_letter_code
_entity_poly.pdbx_strand_id
1 'polypeptide(L)' 'MVDEKQYTCPKCKDKGTIMDPDGTIHTCFDCLVAGRLQAHVTEIKDTKLRI' A
#
# COMPACT_ATOMS: atom_id res chain seq x y z
N MET A 1 6.97 26.49 0.07
CA MET A 1 7.29 25.81 -1.20
C MET A 1 6.47 24.52 -1.21
N VAL A 2 5.75 24.31 -2.31
CA VAL A 2 5.03 23.09 -2.76
C VAL A 2 3.81 22.64 -1.94
N ASP A 3 2.65 23.11 -2.44
CA ASP A 3 1.29 22.54 -2.40
C ASP A 3 1.24 21.06 -1.95
N GLU A 4 0.74 20.81 -0.74
CA GLU A 4 0.43 19.48 -0.16
C GLU A 4 -0.78 18.83 -0.85
N LYS A 5 -0.77 18.76 -2.19
CA LYS A 5 -1.72 17.89 -2.89
C LYS A 5 -1.40 16.47 -2.48
N GLN A 6 -2.25 15.94 -1.59
CA GLN A 6 -2.48 14.51 -1.41
C GLN A 6 -2.52 13.89 -2.80
N TYR A 7 -1.39 13.36 -3.25
CA TYR A 7 -1.25 12.92 -4.62
C TYR A 7 -1.93 11.56 -4.70
N THR A 8 -3.26 11.52 -4.73
CA THR A 8 -3.97 10.24 -4.69
C THR A 8 -3.46 9.39 -5.85
N CYS A 9 -2.92 8.19 -5.56
CA CYS A 9 -2.33 7.41 -6.64
C CYS A 9 -3.44 6.98 -7.60
N PRO A 10 -3.41 7.38 -8.89
CA PRO A 10 -4.51 7.10 -9.80
C PRO A 10 -4.69 5.60 -10.07
N LYS A 11 -3.62 4.80 -9.89
CA LYS A 11 -3.64 3.34 -10.05
C LYS A 11 -4.18 2.61 -8.82
N CYS A 12 -3.65 2.95 -7.64
CA CYS A 12 -3.96 2.24 -6.39
C CYS A 12 -5.11 2.89 -5.58
N LYS A 13 -5.53 4.12 -5.93
CA LYS A 13 -6.44 4.96 -5.15
C LYS A 13 -6.09 4.96 -3.65
N ASP A 14 -4.78 5.03 -3.35
CA ASP A 14 -4.18 4.94 -2.01
C ASP A 14 -4.48 3.65 -1.21
N LYS A 15 -5.02 2.60 -1.84
CA LYS A 15 -5.11 1.27 -1.21
C LYS A 15 -3.75 0.59 -1.06
N GLY A 16 -2.76 1.03 -1.83
CA GLY A 16 -1.44 0.40 -1.92
C GLY A 16 -1.43 -0.93 -2.69
N THR A 17 -2.57 -1.43 -3.12
CA THR A 17 -2.71 -2.66 -3.91
C THR A 17 -3.57 -2.40 -5.14
N ILE A 18 -3.30 -3.15 -6.21
CA ILE A 18 -4.05 -3.15 -7.47
C ILE A 18 -4.62 -4.57 -7.61
N MET A 19 -5.90 -4.66 -7.97
CA MET A 19 -6.55 -5.92 -8.30
C MET A 19 -6.74 -5.97 -9.80
N ASP A 20 -6.13 -6.97 -10.43
CA ASP A 20 -6.28 -7.25 -11.84
C ASP A 20 -7.65 -7.92 -12.11
N PRO A 21 -8.19 -7.82 -13.33
CA PRO A 21 -9.47 -8.42 -13.70
C PRO A 21 -9.49 -9.95 -13.57
N ASP A 22 -8.32 -10.58 -13.56
CA ASP A 22 -8.12 -12.01 -13.30
C ASP A 22 -8.31 -12.38 -11.81
N GLY A 23 -8.51 -11.38 -10.93
CA GLY A 23 -8.62 -11.56 -9.49
C GLY A 23 -7.27 -11.57 -8.76
N THR A 24 -6.17 -11.49 -9.49
CA THR A 24 -4.83 -11.40 -8.90
C THR A 24 -4.64 -10.03 -8.23
N ILE A 25 -4.10 -10.02 -7.01
CA ILE A 25 -3.81 -8.80 -6.25
C ILE A 25 -2.30 -8.60 -6.21
N HIS A 26 -1.85 -7.42 -6.65
CA HIS A 26 -0.44 -7.03 -6.60
C HIS A 26 -0.26 -5.72 -5.86
N THR A 27 0.91 -5.57 -5.23
CA THR A 27 1.32 -4.31 -4.61
C THR A 27 1.47 -3.23 -5.66
N CYS A 28 0.92 -2.04 -5.42
CA CYS A 28 1.07 -0.94 -6.37
C CYS A 28 2.53 -0.48 -6.39
N PHE A 29 3.20 -0.75 -7.50
CA PHE A 29 4.61 -0.47 -7.67
C PHE A 29 4.91 1.03 -7.59
N ASP A 30 4.08 1.89 -8.18
CA ASP A 30 4.23 3.35 -8.06
C ASP A 30 4.12 3.83 -6.60
N CYS A 31 3.15 3.29 -5.86
CA CYS A 31 2.95 3.61 -4.45
C CYS A 31 4.15 3.08 -3.61
N LEU A 32 4.77 1.96 -4.00
CA LEU A 32 5.94 1.35 -3.37
C LEU A 32 7.22 2.16 -3.63
N VAL A 33 7.51 2.50 -4.89
CA VAL A 33 8.68 3.29 -5.31
C VAL A 33 8.63 4.70 -4.72
N ALA A 34 7.44 5.29 -4.60
CA ALA A 34 7.26 6.59 -3.96
C ALA A 34 7.42 6.56 -2.43
N GLY A 35 7.69 5.40 -1.82
CA GLY A 35 7.82 5.25 -0.36
C GLY A 35 6.52 5.49 0.40
N ARG A 36 5.36 5.39 -0.27
CA ARG A 36 4.04 5.64 0.33
C ARG A 36 3.39 4.39 0.89
N LEU A 37 3.88 3.21 0.53
CA LEU A 37 3.51 1.99 1.23
C LEU A 37 4.40 1.75 2.44
N GLN A 38 3.77 1.51 3.59
CA GLN A 38 4.42 0.80 4.68
C GLN A 38 4.54 -0.69 4.30
N ALA A 39 5.66 -1.05 3.69
CA ALA A 39 6.00 -2.45 3.39
C ALA A 39 6.22 -3.30 4.67
N HIS A 40 6.50 -2.63 5.78
CA HIS A 40 6.66 -3.24 7.09
C HIS A 40 5.58 -2.67 8.02
N VAL A 41 4.72 -3.54 8.54
CA VAL A 41 3.93 -3.23 9.72
C VAL A 41 4.90 -3.09 10.90
N THR A 42 5.09 -1.86 11.39
CA THR A 42 5.95 -1.60 12.56
C THR A 42 5.37 -2.24 13.83
N GLU A 43 4.05 -2.46 13.83
CA GLU A 43 3.33 -3.13 14.91
C GLU A 43 2.85 -4.50 14.41
N ILE A 44 3.53 -5.55 14.88
CA ILE A 44 3.01 -6.91 14.78
C ILE A 44 1.75 -6.93 15.66
N LYS A 45 0.57 -6.93 15.05
CA LYS A 45 -0.68 -7.16 15.78
C LYS A 45 -0.55 -8.50 16.50
N ASP A 46 -0.76 -8.50 17.82
CA ASP A 46 -0.66 -9.68 18.68
C ASP A 46 -1.38 -10.87 18.03
N THR A 47 -0.61 -11.76 17.39
CA THR A 47 -1.18 -12.76 16.47
C THR A 47 -1.87 -13.91 17.19
N LYS A 48 -1.96 -13.89 18.53
CA LYS A 48 -2.51 -14.98 19.38
C LYS A 48 -2.10 -16.39 18.96
N LEU A 49 -0.97 -16.52 18.24
CA LEU A 49 -0.43 -17.77 17.77
C LEU A 49 0.10 -18.50 18.99
N ARG A 50 -0.65 -19.51 19.44
CA ARG A 50 -0.20 -20.45 20.46
C ARG A 50 0.70 -21.48 19.77
N ILE A 51 1.93 -21.62 20.28
CA ILE A 51 2.83 -22.74 19.97
C ILE A 51 2.28 -24.00 20.61
#